data_AF-A0A4Q3VZB3-F1
#
_entry.id   AF-A0A4Q3VZB3-F1
#
_cell.length_a   1.000
_cell.length_b   1.000
_cell.length_c   1.000
_cell.angle_alpha   90.00
_cell.angle_beta   90.00
_cell.angle_gamma   90.00
#
_symmetry.space_group_name_H-M   'P 1'
#
loop_
_entity.id
_entity.type
_entity.pdbx_description
1 polymer ?
#
loop_
_entity_poly.entity_id
_entity_poly.type
_entity_poly.pdbx_seq_one_letter_code
_entity_poly.pdbx_strand_id
1 'polypeptide(L)'
;MGLHTKPGAGMPQHFTFDLKVKSKLSRYKLFHRGSPAQYAYKLGAPKKWEIWGSNNPDPQGSWTGWVKLMDCESYKPSGNPVGVNTDEDNIYASTLGEDFTFPEEAPAVRYIRFKTLETWDYLDYIYIAELTFWGKREI
;
A
#
# COMPACT_ATOMS: atom_id res chain seq x y z
N MET A 1 -1.73 13.78 -9.64
CA MET A 1 -0.67 12.88 -10.13
C MET A 1 -0.41 11.85 -9.04
N GLY A 2 -0.18 10.59 -9.36
CA GLY A 2 0.02 9.49 -8.39
C GLY A 2 0.90 8.40 -9.00
N LEU A 3 1.29 7.41 -8.21
CA LEU A 3 2.06 6.25 -8.67
C LEU A 3 1.21 5.41 -9.64
N HIS A 4 1.83 4.94 -10.72
CA HIS A 4 1.24 3.98 -11.65
C HIS A 4 2.36 3.05 -12.15
N THR A 5 2.17 1.74 -12.12
CA THR A 5 3.14 0.79 -12.68
C THR A 5 2.84 0.48 -14.15
N LYS A 6 3.83 -0.05 -14.88
CA LYS A 6 3.65 -0.40 -16.29
C LYS A 6 2.71 -1.61 -16.43
N PRO A 7 1.62 -1.54 -17.22
CA PRO A 7 0.80 -2.72 -17.56
C PRO A 7 1.61 -3.81 -18.27
N GLY A 8 1.19 -5.07 -18.14
CA GLY A 8 1.83 -6.20 -18.83
C GLY A 8 3.02 -6.83 -18.08
N ALA A 9 3.35 -6.36 -16.87
CA ALA A 9 4.48 -6.88 -16.09
C ALA A 9 4.11 -8.09 -15.21
N GLY A 10 2.82 -8.47 -15.17
CA GLY A 10 2.30 -9.52 -14.31
C GLY A 10 2.20 -9.11 -12.83
N MET A 11 1.77 -10.06 -11.99
CA MET A 11 1.67 -9.93 -10.53
C MET A 11 2.47 -11.07 -9.86
N PRO A 12 3.03 -10.87 -8.65
CA PRO A 12 2.96 -9.66 -7.83
C PRO A 12 3.87 -8.53 -8.33
N GLN A 13 3.52 -7.29 -8.02
CA GLN A 13 4.37 -6.12 -8.28
C GLN A 13 4.84 -5.50 -6.98
N HIS A 14 6.04 -4.94 -6.99
CA HIS A 14 6.57 -4.28 -5.82
C HIS A 14 7.44 -3.07 -6.16
N PHE A 15 7.46 -2.12 -5.23
CA PHE A 15 8.37 -0.99 -5.26
C PHE A 15 8.93 -0.76 -3.85
N THR A 16 10.08 -0.09 -3.78
CA THR A 16 10.81 0.15 -2.54
C THR A 16 11.08 1.64 -2.37
N PHE A 17 10.97 2.14 -1.15
CA PHE A 17 11.35 3.50 -0.78
C PHE A 17 12.07 3.54 0.56
N ASP A 18 12.86 4.59 0.76
CA ASP A 18 13.69 4.85 1.93
C ASP A 18 13.04 5.94 2.80
N LEU A 19 12.69 5.61 4.05
CA LEU A 19 12.14 6.55 5.03
C LEU A 19 13.17 7.59 5.52
N LYS A 20 14.45 7.43 5.15
CA LYS A 20 15.62 8.23 5.57
C LYS A 20 16.01 8.12 7.04
N VAL A 21 15.15 7.53 7.86
CA VAL A 21 15.38 7.24 9.28
C VAL A 21 14.91 5.83 9.60
N LYS A 22 15.55 5.20 10.59
CA LYS A 22 15.05 3.95 11.18
C LYS A 22 13.90 4.29 12.14
N SER A 23 12.74 3.68 11.94
CA SER A 23 11.54 3.98 12.70
C SER A 23 10.75 2.72 13.05
N LYS A 24 10.22 2.68 14.28
CA LYS A 24 9.18 1.74 14.70
C LYS A 24 7.84 2.28 14.20
N LEU A 25 7.33 1.71 13.11
CA LEU A 25 6.07 2.13 12.50
C LEU A 25 4.88 1.73 13.38
N SER A 26 3.88 2.61 13.45
CA SER A 26 2.65 2.37 14.22
C SER A 26 1.42 2.24 13.32
N ARG A 27 1.30 3.09 12.31
CA ARG A 27 0.21 3.05 11.33
C ARG A 27 0.64 3.62 9.99
N TYR A 28 -0.13 3.32 8.96
CA TYR A 28 -0.05 4.02 7.69
C TYR A 28 -1.44 4.17 7.05
N LYS A 29 -1.53 5.05 6.07
CA LYS A 29 -2.71 5.23 5.23
C LYS A 29 -2.39 4.96 3.77
N LEU A 30 -3.34 4.37 3.06
CA LEU A 30 -3.35 4.26 1.60
C LEU A 30 -4.49 5.11 1.03
N PHE A 31 -4.16 6.02 0.12
CA PHE A 31 -5.14 6.82 -0.60
C PHE A 31 -5.30 6.31 -2.03
N HIS A 32 -6.55 6.01 -2.40
CA HIS A 32 -6.88 5.61 -3.77
C HIS A 32 -6.74 6.80 -4.72
N ARG A 33 -6.50 6.49 -6.00
CA ARG A 33 -6.35 7.52 -7.02
C ARG A 33 -7.69 8.20 -7.33
N GLY A 34 -7.63 9.50 -7.64
CA GLY A 34 -8.71 10.19 -8.35
C GLY A 34 -9.83 10.68 -7.44
N SER A 35 -9.46 11.38 -6.38
CA SER A 35 -10.40 11.95 -5.41
C SER A 35 -11.59 12.68 -6.06
N PRO A 36 -12.83 12.47 -5.55
CA PRO A 36 -13.19 11.46 -4.55
C PRO A 36 -13.50 10.08 -5.17
N ALA A 37 -13.98 10.03 -6.41
CA ALA A 37 -14.69 8.86 -6.95
C ALA A 37 -14.13 8.27 -8.25
N GLN A 38 -13.05 8.84 -8.81
CA GLN A 38 -12.65 8.50 -10.16
C GLN A 38 -12.07 7.09 -10.29
N TYR A 39 -11.25 6.63 -9.32
CA TYR A 39 -10.51 5.36 -9.43
C TYR A 39 -10.47 4.50 -8.16
N ALA A 40 -11.29 4.80 -7.15
CA ALA A 40 -11.40 3.97 -5.94
C ALA A 40 -12.04 2.60 -6.24
N TYR A 41 -11.49 1.54 -5.64
CA TYR A 41 -11.99 0.14 -5.70
C TYR A 41 -12.23 -0.44 -7.10
N LYS A 42 -11.41 -0.05 -8.08
CA LYS A 42 -11.45 -0.61 -9.43
C LYS A 42 -10.06 -0.60 -10.06
N LEU A 43 -9.93 -1.11 -11.27
CA LEU A 43 -8.74 -1.16 -12.09
C LEU A 43 -7.50 -1.56 -11.25
N GLY A 44 -6.45 -0.74 -11.31
CA GLY A 44 -5.20 -0.92 -10.56
C GLY A 44 -5.25 -0.50 -9.09
N ALA A 45 -6.42 -0.25 -8.49
CA ALA A 45 -6.50 -0.03 -7.06
C ALA A 45 -6.05 -1.31 -6.32
N PRO A 46 -5.08 -1.26 -5.39
CA PRO A 46 -4.69 -2.42 -4.61
C PRO A 46 -5.87 -3.00 -3.81
N LYS A 47 -6.01 -4.32 -3.84
CA LYS A 47 -7.00 -5.06 -3.03
C LYS A 47 -6.33 -5.91 -1.97
N LYS A 48 -5.22 -6.58 -2.29
CA LYS A 48 -4.38 -7.32 -1.34
C LYS A 48 -2.91 -7.02 -1.56
N TRP A 49 -2.18 -6.79 -0.48
CA TRP A 49 -0.74 -6.52 -0.54
C TRP A 49 -0.04 -6.87 0.77
N GLU A 50 1.28 -6.90 0.71
CA GLU A 50 2.16 -7.09 1.86
C GLU A 50 3.04 -5.85 2.04
N ILE A 51 3.28 -5.47 3.29
CA ILE A 51 4.31 -4.49 3.63
C ILE A 51 5.52 -5.24 4.19
N TRP A 52 6.68 -4.96 3.63
CA TRP A 52 7.96 -5.52 4.03
C TRP A 52 8.91 -4.41 4.47
N GLY A 53 9.79 -4.72 5.41
CA GLY A 53 10.76 -3.78 5.96
C GLY A 53 12.18 -4.30 5.93
N SER A 54 13.15 -3.39 5.85
CA SER A 54 14.58 -3.71 5.96
C SER A 54 15.38 -2.56 6.55
N ASN A 55 16.53 -2.89 7.15
CA ASN A 55 17.56 -1.91 7.54
C ASN A 55 18.82 -1.98 6.66
N ASN A 56 18.98 -3.05 5.89
CA ASN A 56 20.11 -3.27 5.00
C ASN A 56 19.67 -4.12 3.79
N PRO A 57 18.77 -3.59 2.94
CA PRO A 57 18.27 -4.34 1.80
C PRO A 57 19.40 -4.56 0.78
N ASP A 58 19.37 -5.70 0.10
CA ASP A 58 20.28 -5.96 -1.00
C ASP A 58 20.11 -4.90 -2.11
N PRO A 59 21.18 -4.17 -2.48
CA PRO A 59 21.10 -3.14 -3.53
C PRO A 59 20.76 -3.70 -4.91
N GLN A 60 20.92 -5.01 -5.13
CA GLN A 60 20.51 -5.69 -6.37
C GLN A 60 19.02 -6.03 -6.40
N GLY A 61 18.26 -5.64 -5.37
CA GLY A 61 16.80 -5.74 -5.35
C GLY A 61 16.25 -7.08 -4.86
N SER A 62 17.09 -7.99 -4.39
CA SER A 62 16.63 -9.29 -3.87
C SER A 62 15.73 -9.15 -2.63
N TRP A 63 15.16 -10.28 -2.18
CA TRP A 63 14.38 -10.37 -0.93
C TRP A 63 15.25 -10.63 0.31
N THR A 64 16.56 -10.80 0.14
CA THR A 64 17.48 -10.98 1.26
C THR A 64 17.50 -9.73 2.14
N GLY A 65 17.41 -9.94 3.46
CA GLY A 65 17.39 -8.85 4.43
C GLY A 65 16.04 -8.15 4.60
N TRP A 66 14.97 -8.66 3.97
CA TRP A 66 13.60 -8.18 4.18
C TRP A 66 12.86 -9.03 5.21
N VAL A 67 12.06 -8.38 6.04
CA VAL A 67 11.12 -9.02 6.97
C VAL A 67 9.71 -8.55 6.65
N LYS A 68 8.75 -9.48 6.62
CA LYS A 68 7.34 -9.12 6.44
C LYS A 68 6.84 -8.41 7.69
N LEU A 69 6.22 -7.25 7.52
CA LEU A 69 5.68 -6.44 8.62
C LEU A 69 4.17 -6.67 8.80
N MET A 70 3.44 -6.83 7.70
CA MET A 70 2.00 -7.10 7.74
C MET A 70 1.46 -7.57 6.39
N ASP A 71 0.35 -8.30 6.45
CA ASP A 71 -0.56 -8.55 5.35
C ASP A 71 -1.68 -7.49 5.38
N CYS A 72 -2.13 -7.04 4.22
CA CYS A 72 -3.12 -5.98 4.07
C CYS A 72 -4.20 -6.36 3.07
N GLU A 73 -5.43 -5.99 3.37
CA GLU A 73 -6.58 -6.12 2.49
C GLU A 73 -7.38 -4.82 2.51
N SER A 74 -7.73 -4.31 1.32
CA SER A 74 -8.53 -3.10 1.16
C SER A 74 -9.95 -3.34 1.65
N TYR A 75 -10.46 -2.42 2.45
CA TYR A 75 -11.81 -2.46 2.97
C TYR A 75 -12.71 -1.51 2.18
N LYS A 76 -13.78 -2.04 1.59
CA LYS A 76 -14.83 -1.26 0.93
C LYS A 76 -16.07 -1.19 1.82
N PRO A 77 -16.40 -0.03 2.42
CA PRO A 77 -17.50 0.11 3.39
C PRO A 77 -18.84 -0.48 2.94
N SER A 78 -19.24 -0.23 1.69
CA SER A 78 -20.54 -0.67 1.18
C SER A 78 -20.62 -2.17 0.89
N GLY A 79 -19.48 -2.87 0.73
CA GLY A 79 -19.44 -4.25 0.25
C GLY A 79 -19.96 -4.46 -1.17
N ASN A 80 -20.32 -3.39 -1.90
CA ASN A 80 -20.87 -3.50 -3.24
C ASN A 80 -19.85 -4.05 -4.25
N PRO A 81 -20.30 -4.68 -5.35
CA PRO A 81 -19.42 -5.12 -6.43
C PRO A 81 -18.55 -3.99 -7.01
N VAL A 82 -17.45 -4.37 -7.66
CA VAL A 82 -16.59 -3.42 -8.39
C VAL A 82 -17.40 -2.68 -9.44
N GLY A 83 -17.15 -1.37 -9.59
CA GLY A 83 -17.89 -0.49 -10.48
C GLY A 83 -19.09 0.20 -9.83
N VAL A 84 -19.51 -0.22 -8.63
CA VAL A 84 -20.62 0.39 -7.87
C VAL A 84 -20.08 0.93 -6.54
N ASN A 85 -19.75 2.22 -6.48
CA ASN A 85 -19.27 2.87 -5.25
C ASN A 85 -20.35 3.80 -4.69
N THR A 86 -20.50 3.83 -3.37
CA THR A 86 -21.28 4.86 -2.66
C THR A 86 -20.41 6.10 -2.39
N ASP A 87 -21.02 7.20 -1.94
CA ASP A 87 -20.26 8.37 -1.49
C ASP A 87 -19.37 8.03 -0.28
N GLU A 88 -19.85 7.17 0.61
CA GLU A 88 -19.08 6.66 1.76
C GLU A 88 -17.81 5.92 1.31
N ASP A 89 -17.94 5.03 0.31
CA ASP A 89 -16.79 4.32 -0.26
C ASP A 89 -15.72 5.30 -0.74
N ASN A 90 -16.14 6.29 -1.54
CA ASN A 90 -15.26 7.27 -2.18
C ASN A 90 -14.58 8.18 -1.15
N ILE A 91 -15.32 8.64 -0.13
CA ILE A 91 -14.78 9.46 0.96
C ILE A 91 -13.77 8.65 1.78
N TYR A 92 -14.10 7.41 2.15
CA TYR A 92 -13.21 6.55 2.93
C TYR A 92 -11.88 6.31 2.21
N ALA A 93 -11.92 5.85 0.95
CA ALA A 93 -10.71 5.46 0.21
C ALA A 93 -9.88 6.63 -0.31
N SER A 94 -10.51 7.71 -0.79
CA SER A 94 -9.81 8.77 -1.54
C SER A 94 -9.63 10.08 -0.76
N THR A 95 -10.46 10.35 0.25
CA THR A 95 -10.39 11.60 1.04
C THR A 95 -9.85 11.37 2.44
N LEU A 96 -10.32 10.35 3.15
CA LEU A 96 -9.84 10.00 4.49
C LEU A 96 -8.62 9.09 4.45
N GLY A 97 -8.52 8.25 3.42
CA GLY A 97 -7.49 7.22 3.25
C GLY A 97 -7.77 6.00 4.12
N GLU A 98 -7.53 4.81 3.57
CA GLU A 98 -7.68 3.55 4.29
C GLU A 98 -6.62 3.43 5.38
N ASP A 99 -7.03 3.11 6.61
CA ASP A 99 -6.16 3.05 7.78
C ASP A 99 -5.66 1.62 8.05
N PHE A 100 -4.36 1.49 8.30
CA PHE A 100 -3.71 0.24 8.61
C PHE A 100 -2.79 0.40 9.82
N THR A 101 -2.92 -0.50 10.80
CA THR A 101 -2.11 -0.51 12.02
C THR A 101 -1.06 -1.62 11.94
N PHE A 102 0.20 -1.27 12.23
CA PHE A 102 1.27 -2.26 12.29
C PHE A 102 1.18 -3.10 13.57
N PRO A 103 1.51 -4.40 13.53
CA PRO A 103 1.64 -5.22 14.73
C PRO A 103 2.70 -4.67 15.70
N GLU A 104 2.49 -4.84 17.00
CA GLU A 104 3.41 -4.31 18.02
C GLU A 104 4.80 -4.95 17.93
N GLU A 105 4.88 -6.21 17.51
CA GLU A 105 6.11 -6.97 17.31
C GLU A 105 6.88 -6.56 16.04
N ALA A 106 6.28 -5.80 15.11
CA ALA A 106 6.91 -5.41 13.86
C ALA A 106 8.20 -4.62 14.12
N PRO A 107 9.37 -5.04 13.64
CA PRO A 107 10.64 -4.40 14.01
C PRO A 107 10.75 -2.97 13.46
N ALA A 108 11.63 -2.17 14.06
CA ALA A 108 11.97 -0.87 13.49
C ALA A 108 12.79 -1.02 12.21
N VAL A 109 12.40 -0.29 11.17
CA VAL A 109 12.95 -0.40 9.81
C VAL A 109 13.18 0.98 9.18
N ARG A 110 14.04 1.04 8.16
CA ARG A 110 14.30 2.25 7.37
C ARG A 110 13.74 2.17 5.95
N TYR A 111 13.82 0.99 5.33
CA TYR A 111 13.34 0.76 3.98
C TYR A 111 12.01 0.04 4.03
N ILE A 112 11.09 0.44 3.17
CA ILE A 112 9.78 -0.19 3.01
C ILE A 112 9.66 -0.70 1.58
N ARG A 113 9.17 -1.94 1.44
CA ARG A 113 8.78 -2.53 0.17
C ARG A 113 7.30 -2.84 0.22
N PHE A 114 6.57 -2.23 -0.69
CA PHE A 114 5.14 -2.46 -0.89
C PHE A 114 4.99 -3.50 -1.99
N LYS A 115 4.38 -4.65 -1.69
CA LYS A 115 4.22 -5.74 -2.65
C LYS A 115 2.75 -6.06 -2.85
N THR A 116 2.19 -5.63 -3.97
CA THR A 116 0.80 -5.89 -4.33
C THR A 116 0.65 -7.31 -4.88
N LEU A 117 -0.33 -8.03 -4.34
CA LEU A 117 -0.67 -9.39 -4.73
C LEU A 117 -1.89 -9.40 -5.67
N GLU A 118 -2.87 -8.54 -5.41
CA GLU A 118 -4.16 -8.50 -6.11
C GLU A 118 -4.66 -7.05 -6.19
N THR A 119 -5.28 -6.70 -7.32
CA THR A 119 -5.99 -5.43 -7.52
C THR A 119 -7.49 -5.68 -7.60
N TRP A 120 -8.31 -4.64 -7.43
CA TRP A 120 -9.77 -4.78 -7.39
C TRP A 120 -10.36 -5.37 -8.69
N ASP A 121 -9.74 -5.12 -9.86
CA ASP A 121 -10.13 -5.71 -11.15
C ASP A 121 -9.19 -6.83 -11.65
N TYR A 122 -8.35 -7.39 -10.77
CA TYR A 122 -7.36 -8.44 -11.13
C TYR A 122 -6.45 -8.05 -12.30
N LEU A 123 -6.17 -6.75 -12.44
CA LEU A 123 -5.24 -6.21 -13.43
C LEU A 123 -3.79 -6.35 -12.98
N ASP A 124 -2.89 -6.30 -13.95
CA ASP A 124 -1.45 -6.44 -13.79
C ASP A 124 -0.71 -5.10 -13.76
N TYR A 125 -1.35 -4.08 -13.20
CA TYR A 125 -0.74 -2.81 -12.86
C TYR A 125 -1.45 -2.23 -11.65
N ILE A 126 -0.77 -1.34 -10.95
CA ILE A 126 -1.31 -0.66 -9.78
C ILE A 126 -1.30 0.85 -9.96
N TYR A 127 -2.19 1.54 -9.24
CA TYR A 127 -2.05 2.96 -8.96
C TYR A 127 -2.30 3.28 -7.49
N ILE A 128 -1.64 4.32 -7.00
CA ILE A 128 -1.80 4.82 -5.63
C ILE A 128 -1.68 6.34 -5.69
N ALA A 129 -2.55 7.08 -4.98
CA ALA A 129 -2.40 8.54 -4.88
C ALA A 129 -1.29 8.88 -3.90
N GLU A 130 -1.38 8.33 -2.68
CA GLU A 130 -0.50 8.64 -1.57
C GLU A 130 -0.37 7.43 -0.64
N LEU A 131 0.81 7.29 -0.05
CA LEU A 131 1.04 6.47 1.14
C LEU A 131 1.63 7.37 2.22
N THR A 132 1.02 7.38 3.41
CA THR A 132 1.51 8.19 4.54
C THR A 132 1.74 7.29 5.75
N PHE A 133 2.93 7.38 6.33
CA PHE A 133 3.37 6.52 7.44
C PHE A 133 3.60 7.32 8.71
N TRP A 134 3.27 6.74 9.85
CA TRP A 134 3.55 7.28 11.18
C TRP A 134 4.32 6.26 12.00
N GLY A 135 5.19 6.74 12.89
CA GLY A 135 5.97 5.89 13.76
C GLY A 135 6.88 6.71 14.68
N LYS A 136 7.56 6.00 15.58
CA LYS A 136 8.60 6.57 16.45
C LYS A 136 9.96 6.36 15.79
N ARG A 137 10.67 7.45 15.52
CA ARG A 137 12.07 7.40 15.09
C ARG A 137 12.93 6.77 16.19
N GLU A 138 13.78 5.83 15.82
CA GLU A 138 14.86 5.37 16.69
C GLU A 138 16.03 6.38 16.62
N ILE A 139 16.53 6.76 17.79
CA ILE A 139 17.65 7.70 17.97
C ILE A 139 18.91 6.89 18.23
#